data_AF-A0A970K265-F1
#
_entry.id   AF-A0A970K265-F1
#
_cell.length_a   1.000
_cell.length_b   1.000
_cell.length_c   1.000
_cell.angle_alpha   90.00
_cell.angle_beta   90.00
_cell.angle_gamma   90.00
#
_symmetry.space_group_name_H-M   'P 1'
#
loop_
_entity.id
_entity.type
_entity.pdbx_description
1 polymer ?
#
loop_
_entity_poly.entity_id
_entity_poly.type
_entity_poly.pdbx_seq_one_letter_code
_entity_poly.pdbx_strand_id
1 'polypeptide(L)'
;MLDTSEQIRTYFYDALNKNSIPKRPRAVALGMFDGAHLGHRAVIMNSAGVEVESGVWACSSVFTFASPPFKENAWELISLKQKKAVLTGLGVDELILADFESVRQLTPEQFVRDILKEKLDARRVCCGFNYRFGKDGSGDADTLRRLCQPLGIEVVVIPPVTVDGEPVSSSRIRRLIEDGEIERAARLLGRPFTLDIEVTVGQRLGRLLGTPTINQVLPAGFVRPKFGVYLSTVVVDGVSKFGVTNIGVRPTVGADRPLAETWIIDFDGDLYGRHIPVTLVKYLRGEKKFDSLDQLKQQILEDAKTARAVFLGGGTREGQPGTRPVKAVLFDFDDTLQNRKAAFTKYSRFFLKKYCPSLTGSELEEKVEYMVERNHDGYVNYIEYLKSLYRDWGWEDAPPAEEAYRELQMRFPEFTTLLPDTVDTLKKLRQMGYKVGVITNGPSLNQNRKLDISGIRPLLDLAMVSGDEEVRKPDKEIFRRAAFRLGVPCESCVYVGDHHVNDIEGASGAGMKPVCIDVHGDIPKTLGVPVITSLSEIFELLKQA
;
A
#
# COMPACT_ATOMS: atom_id res chain seq x y z
N MET A 1 -14.84 14.36 8.62
CA MET A 1 -14.81 12.92 8.27
C MET A 1 -15.41 12.82 6.88
N LEU A 2 -14.57 12.64 5.86
CA LEU A 2 -15.04 12.21 4.55
C LEU A 2 -15.14 10.69 4.65
N ASP A 3 -16.33 10.19 4.31
CA ASP A 3 -16.65 8.77 4.21
C ASP A 3 -15.62 8.07 3.31
N THR A 4 -14.85 7.13 3.86
CA THR A 4 -13.87 6.31 3.13
C THR A 4 -14.54 5.21 2.29
N SER A 5 -15.88 5.20 2.20
CA SER A 5 -16.65 4.18 1.49
C SER A 5 -17.09 4.55 0.07
N GLU A 6 -16.46 5.52 -0.61
CA GLU A 6 -16.57 5.58 -2.08
C GLU A 6 -15.91 4.34 -2.69
N GLN A 7 -16.67 3.25 -2.73
CA GLN A 7 -16.29 2.03 -3.40
C GLN A 7 -16.07 2.36 -4.87
N ILE A 8 -14.89 2.00 -5.36
CA ILE A 8 -14.55 2.06 -6.79
C ILE A 8 -15.71 1.50 -7.63
N ARG A 9 -16.23 2.31 -8.56
CA ARG A 9 -17.37 1.91 -9.38
C ARG A 9 -16.97 0.70 -10.21
N THR A 10 -17.68 -0.41 -10.03
CA THR A 10 -17.32 -1.67 -10.68
C THR A 10 -18.30 -1.96 -11.80
N TYR A 11 -17.78 -2.22 -13.00
CA TYR A 11 -18.56 -2.64 -14.15
C TYR A 11 -18.10 -4.02 -14.62
N PHE A 12 -19.05 -4.83 -15.06
CA PHE A 12 -18.76 -6.12 -15.68
C PHE A 12 -18.89 -6.00 -17.20
N TYR A 13 -17.84 -6.42 -17.90
CA TYR A 13 -17.83 -6.52 -19.35
C TYR A 13 -17.95 -7.99 -19.75
N ASP A 14 -19.10 -8.37 -20.29
CA ASP A 14 -19.34 -9.70 -20.84
C ASP A 14 -20.09 -9.60 -22.19
N ALA A 15 -20.22 -10.73 -22.88
CA ALA A 15 -20.88 -10.81 -24.18
C ALA A 15 -22.36 -10.38 -24.18
N LEU A 16 -23.04 -10.42 -23.03
CA LEU A 16 -24.49 -10.17 -22.85
C LEU A 16 -24.79 -8.76 -22.32
N ASN A 17 -23.85 -8.12 -21.60
CA ASN A 17 -24.00 -6.84 -20.91
C ASN A 17 -23.14 -5.71 -21.50
N LYS A 18 -22.86 -5.76 -22.81
CA LYS A 18 -21.98 -4.81 -23.52
C LYS A 18 -22.36 -3.33 -23.43
N ASN A 19 -23.51 -2.98 -22.87
CA ASN A 19 -24.02 -1.61 -22.77
C ASN A 19 -24.13 -1.10 -21.32
N SER A 20 -23.64 -1.85 -20.32
CA SER A 20 -23.68 -1.46 -18.91
C SER A 20 -22.64 -0.40 -18.52
N ILE A 21 -21.64 -0.17 -19.36
CA ILE A 21 -20.54 0.78 -19.11
C ILE A 21 -20.93 2.15 -19.70
N PRO A 22 -21.05 3.20 -18.89
CA PRO A 22 -21.36 4.55 -19.38
C PRO A 22 -20.28 5.06 -20.33
N LYS A 23 -20.67 5.68 -21.46
CA LYS A 23 -19.73 6.30 -22.38
C LYS A 23 -19.26 7.63 -21.81
N ARG A 24 -17.96 7.74 -21.51
CA ARG A 24 -17.28 8.95 -21.01
C ARG A 24 -15.78 8.83 -21.26
N PRO A 25 -15.04 9.95 -21.37
CA PRO A 25 -13.60 9.92 -21.55
C PRO A 25 -12.90 9.15 -20.43
N ARG A 26 -12.02 8.21 -20.79
CA ARG A 26 -11.25 7.40 -19.84
C ARG A 26 -9.76 7.44 -20.07
N ALA A 27 -9.03 7.30 -18.97
CA ALA A 27 -7.63 6.90 -18.96
C ALA A 27 -7.60 5.49 -18.37
N VAL A 28 -7.17 4.51 -19.16
CA VAL A 28 -7.35 3.09 -18.82
C VAL A 28 -6.02 2.41 -18.57
N ALA A 29 -5.79 1.94 -17.34
CA ALA A 29 -4.71 1.02 -17.03
C ALA A 29 -5.09 -0.41 -17.47
N LEU A 30 -4.24 -1.03 -18.30
CA LEU A 30 -4.45 -2.34 -18.90
C LEU A 30 -3.56 -3.39 -18.23
N GLY A 31 -4.14 -4.47 -17.71
CA GLY A 31 -3.38 -5.57 -17.14
C GLY A 31 -4.16 -6.52 -16.23
N MET A 32 -3.48 -7.61 -15.84
CA MET A 32 -4.01 -8.56 -14.86
C MET A 32 -4.08 -7.97 -13.44
N PHE A 33 -3.13 -7.09 -13.13
CA PHE A 33 -2.97 -6.43 -11.83
C PHE A 33 -3.05 -7.37 -10.60
N ASP A 34 -2.67 -8.63 -10.79
CA ASP A 34 -2.68 -9.61 -9.71
C ASP A 34 -1.56 -9.32 -8.71
N GLY A 35 -1.93 -9.24 -7.43
CA GLY A 35 -1.10 -8.77 -6.33
C GLY A 35 -0.97 -7.26 -6.24
N ALA A 36 -1.38 -6.47 -7.25
CA ALA A 36 -1.23 -5.00 -7.27
C ALA A 36 0.15 -4.51 -6.77
N HIS A 37 1.20 -5.22 -7.18
CA HIS A 37 2.58 -5.01 -6.74
C HIS A 37 3.18 -3.70 -7.27
N LEU A 38 4.41 -3.34 -6.88
CA LEU A 38 5.04 -2.05 -7.24
C LEU A 38 5.03 -1.76 -8.75
N GLY A 39 5.29 -2.75 -9.60
CA GLY A 39 5.16 -2.61 -11.07
C GLY A 39 3.74 -2.29 -11.54
N HIS A 40 2.71 -2.87 -10.92
CA HIS A 40 1.31 -2.59 -11.24
C HIS A 40 0.91 -1.19 -10.77
N ARG A 41 1.33 -0.78 -9.57
CA ARG A 41 1.09 0.56 -9.04
C ARG A 41 1.58 1.63 -10.00
N ALA A 42 2.78 1.47 -10.56
CA ALA A 42 3.34 2.40 -11.53
C ALA A 42 2.49 2.54 -12.80
N VAL A 43 1.93 1.43 -13.32
CA VAL A 43 1.00 1.45 -14.47
C VAL A 43 -0.30 2.17 -14.12
N ILE A 44 -0.91 1.81 -12.98
CA ILE A 44 -2.20 2.35 -12.54
C ILE A 44 -2.13 3.85 -12.25
N MET A 45 -1.05 4.32 -11.62
CA MET A 45 -0.92 5.74 -11.28
C MET A 45 -0.88 6.67 -12.50
N ASN A 46 -0.39 6.16 -13.64
CA ASN A 46 -0.31 6.92 -14.89
C ASN A 46 -1.65 7.04 -15.63
N SER A 47 -2.68 6.27 -15.22
CA SER A 47 -4.06 6.45 -15.71
C SER A 47 -4.89 7.38 -14.82
N ALA A 48 -4.35 7.86 -13.70
CA ALA A 48 -5.09 8.64 -12.73
C ALA A 48 -4.76 10.14 -12.84
N GLY A 49 -5.79 11.00 -12.80
CA GLY A 49 -5.62 12.45 -12.79
C GLY A 49 -5.18 12.99 -14.14
N VAL A 50 -5.74 12.44 -15.22
CA VAL A 50 -5.40 12.80 -16.59
C VAL A 50 -6.43 13.80 -17.11
N GLU A 51 -5.97 15.00 -17.42
CA GLU A 51 -6.75 15.99 -18.16
C GLU A 51 -6.62 15.66 -19.66
N VAL A 52 -7.76 15.46 -20.33
CA VAL A 52 -7.80 15.01 -21.74
C VAL A 52 -8.21 16.12 -22.69
N GLU A 53 -8.96 17.10 -22.19
CA GLU A 53 -9.30 18.36 -22.85
C GLU A 53 -9.33 19.43 -21.75
N SER A 54 -9.28 20.72 -22.12
CA SER A 54 -9.25 21.80 -21.11
C SER A 54 -10.47 21.73 -20.19
N GLY A 55 -10.22 21.51 -18.89
CA GLY A 55 -11.27 21.35 -17.88
C GLY A 55 -11.96 19.98 -17.88
N VAL A 56 -11.61 19.06 -18.79
CA VAL A 56 -12.20 17.72 -18.88
C VAL A 56 -11.21 16.67 -18.39
N TRP A 57 -11.57 16.04 -17.27
CA TRP A 57 -10.78 14.97 -16.68
C TRP A 57 -11.28 13.61 -17.15
N ALA A 58 -10.36 12.78 -17.61
CA ALA A 58 -10.65 11.39 -17.88
C ALA A 58 -10.96 10.66 -16.56
N CYS A 59 -11.97 9.79 -16.62
CA CYS A 59 -12.24 8.86 -15.52
C CYS A 59 -11.09 7.85 -15.43
N SER A 60 -10.41 7.79 -14.28
CA SER A 60 -9.31 6.87 -14.01
C SER A 60 -9.84 5.45 -13.90
N SER A 61 -9.48 4.59 -14.85
CA SER A 61 -10.10 3.28 -15.01
C SER A 61 -9.05 2.18 -15.02
N VAL A 62 -9.37 1.04 -14.41
CA VAL A 62 -8.60 -0.20 -14.54
C VAL A 62 -9.40 -1.21 -15.34
N PHE A 63 -8.85 -1.69 -16.45
CA PHE A 63 -9.39 -2.83 -17.19
C PHE A 63 -8.63 -4.09 -16.82
N THR A 64 -9.34 -5.05 -16.22
CA THR A 64 -8.78 -6.33 -15.79
C THR A 64 -9.84 -7.42 -15.91
N PHE A 65 -9.53 -8.64 -15.46
CA PHE A 65 -10.44 -9.78 -15.62
C PHE A 65 -11.15 -10.14 -14.32
N ALA A 66 -12.42 -10.52 -14.42
CA ALA A 66 -13.25 -11.00 -13.30
C ALA A 66 -12.74 -12.32 -12.72
N SER A 67 -12.10 -13.13 -13.57
CA SER A 67 -11.41 -14.35 -13.19
C SER A 67 -10.11 -14.43 -13.97
N PRO A 68 -9.08 -15.07 -13.42
CA PRO A 68 -7.84 -15.22 -14.16
C PRO A 68 -8.04 -15.97 -15.49
N PRO A 69 -7.41 -15.52 -16.59
CA PRO A 69 -7.56 -16.11 -17.91
C PRO A 69 -6.98 -17.52 -18.03
N PHE A 70 -6.07 -17.89 -17.13
CA PHE A 70 -5.34 -19.16 -17.14
C PHE A 70 -5.73 -20.02 -15.93
N LYS A 71 -6.86 -20.74 -16.00
CA LYS A 71 -7.45 -21.48 -14.88
C LYS A 71 -6.52 -22.50 -14.20
N GLU A 72 -5.56 -23.07 -14.92
CA GLU A 72 -4.68 -24.13 -14.38
C GLU A 72 -3.41 -23.60 -13.68
N ASN A 73 -3.03 -22.35 -13.91
CA ASN A 73 -1.79 -21.74 -13.37
C ASN A 73 -2.01 -20.39 -12.67
N ALA A 74 -3.26 -19.95 -12.56
CA ALA A 74 -3.57 -18.68 -11.95
C ALA A 74 -3.71 -18.82 -10.44
N TRP A 75 -2.64 -18.47 -9.76
CA TRP A 75 -2.61 -18.27 -8.33
C TRP A 75 -2.74 -16.79 -8.02
N GLU A 76 -3.96 -16.36 -7.70
CA GLU A 76 -4.25 -15.02 -7.24
C GLU A 76 -3.41 -14.69 -6.00
N LEU A 77 -2.81 -13.51 -6.01
CA LEU A 77 -1.98 -12.98 -4.93
C LEU A 77 -2.75 -12.06 -3.97
N ILE A 78 -3.98 -11.69 -4.34
CA ILE A 78 -4.77 -10.67 -3.66
C ILE A 78 -6.26 -10.94 -3.88
N SER A 79 -7.08 -10.76 -2.83
CA SER A 79 -8.54 -10.84 -2.99
C SER A 79 -9.06 -9.66 -3.81
N LEU A 80 -10.25 -9.79 -4.43
CA LEU A 80 -10.88 -8.68 -5.14
C LEU A 80 -11.14 -7.48 -4.19
N LYS A 81 -11.53 -7.75 -2.94
CA LYS A 81 -11.74 -6.73 -1.91
C LYS A 81 -10.45 -5.94 -1.64
N GLN A 82 -9.34 -6.62 -1.39
CA GLN A 82 -8.04 -5.98 -1.20
C GLN A 82 -7.56 -5.25 -2.46
N LYS A 83 -7.80 -5.81 -3.65
CA LYS A 83 -7.47 -5.16 -4.93
C LYS A 83 -8.19 -3.83 -5.04
N LYS A 84 -9.50 -3.79 -4.80
CA LYS A 84 -10.29 -2.56 -4.81
C LYS A 84 -9.74 -1.52 -3.83
N ALA A 85 -9.42 -1.90 -2.59
CA ALA A 85 -8.82 -0.99 -1.61
C ALA A 85 -7.50 -0.38 -2.11
N VAL A 86 -6.61 -1.20 -2.68
CA VAL A 86 -5.36 -0.72 -3.28
C VAL A 86 -5.65 0.24 -4.46
N LEU A 87 -6.59 -0.10 -5.35
CA LEU A 87 -6.94 0.74 -6.49
C LEU A 87 -7.53 2.10 -6.08
N THR A 88 -8.43 2.11 -5.07
CA THR A 88 -8.98 3.35 -4.51
C THR A 88 -7.86 4.25 -3.98
N GLY A 89 -6.91 3.70 -3.21
CA GLY A 89 -5.75 4.46 -2.72
C GLY A 89 -4.77 4.92 -3.80
N LEU A 90 -4.89 4.42 -5.04
CA LEU A 90 -4.10 4.87 -6.20
C LEU A 90 -4.80 5.95 -7.04
N GLY A 91 -6.08 6.24 -6.74
CA GLY A 91 -6.89 7.23 -7.46
C GLY A 91 -7.63 6.65 -8.64
N VAL A 92 -8.05 5.38 -8.54
CA VAL A 92 -8.88 4.73 -9.56
C VAL A 92 -10.35 4.95 -9.24
N ASP A 93 -11.09 5.44 -10.23
CA ASP A 93 -12.51 5.75 -10.14
C ASP A 93 -13.39 4.55 -10.53
N GLU A 94 -12.92 3.77 -11.50
CA GLU A 94 -13.65 2.66 -12.10
C GLU A 94 -12.79 1.39 -12.23
N LEU A 95 -13.40 0.26 -11.90
CA LEU A 95 -12.87 -1.08 -12.16
C LEU A 95 -13.75 -1.79 -13.18
N ILE A 96 -13.19 -2.06 -14.35
CA ILE A 96 -13.85 -2.80 -15.42
C ILE A 96 -13.35 -4.24 -15.37
N LEU A 97 -14.24 -5.15 -14.99
CA LEU A 97 -14.00 -6.58 -14.89
C LEU A 97 -14.53 -7.27 -16.15
N ALA A 98 -13.63 -7.61 -17.06
CA ALA A 98 -13.96 -8.38 -18.24
C ALA A 98 -14.03 -9.88 -17.95
N ASP A 99 -15.01 -10.55 -18.54
CA ASP A 99 -14.93 -11.98 -18.79
C ASP A 99 -13.87 -12.23 -19.88
N PHE A 100 -12.89 -13.08 -19.59
CA PHE A 100 -11.81 -13.37 -20.53
C PHE A 100 -12.33 -14.02 -21.81
N GLU A 101 -13.30 -14.92 -21.72
CA GLU A 101 -13.83 -15.62 -22.90
C GLU A 101 -14.51 -14.65 -23.88
N SER A 102 -15.10 -13.57 -23.37
CA SER A 102 -15.71 -12.50 -24.16
C SER A 102 -14.69 -11.67 -24.97
N VAL A 103 -13.40 -11.69 -24.62
CA VAL A 103 -12.35 -10.93 -25.33
C VAL A 103 -11.24 -11.79 -25.94
N ARG A 104 -11.17 -13.07 -25.57
CA ARG A 104 -10.08 -14.01 -25.92
C ARG A 104 -9.83 -14.14 -27.42
N GLN A 105 -10.88 -14.07 -28.24
CA GLN A 105 -10.80 -14.26 -29.69
C GLN A 105 -10.61 -12.97 -30.48
N LEU A 106 -10.59 -11.81 -29.81
CA LEU A 106 -10.44 -10.53 -30.49
C LEU A 106 -9.02 -10.37 -31.05
N THR A 107 -8.90 -9.99 -32.31
CA THR A 107 -7.63 -9.49 -32.85
C THR A 107 -7.19 -8.21 -32.11
N PRO A 108 -5.89 -7.84 -32.15
CA PRO A 108 -5.43 -6.57 -31.61
C PRO A 108 -6.24 -5.36 -32.13
N GLU A 109 -6.56 -5.34 -33.42
CA GLU A 109 -7.35 -4.30 -34.09
C GLU A 109 -8.78 -4.23 -33.53
N GLN A 110 -9.44 -5.38 -33.35
CA GLN A 110 -10.77 -5.44 -32.74
C GLN A 110 -10.74 -5.00 -31.27
N PHE A 111 -9.75 -5.41 -30.49
CA PHE A 111 -9.65 -4.99 -29.10
C PHE A 111 -9.50 -3.46 -28.99
N VAL A 112 -8.61 -2.86 -29.79
CA VAL A 112 -8.39 -1.41 -29.76
C VAL A 112 -9.63 -0.64 -30.23
N ARG A 113 -10.20 -1.02 -31.38
CA ARG A 113 -11.37 -0.31 -31.94
C ARG A 113 -12.63 -0.57 -31.12
N ASP A 114 -13.00 -1.83 -30.93
CA ASP A 114 -14.32 -2.19 -30.40
C ASP A 114 -14.37 -2.03 -28.88
N ILE A 115 -13.26 -2.26 -28.17
CA ILE A 115 -13.22 -2.14 -26.70
C ILE A 115 -12.71 -0.77 -26.28
N LEU A 116 -11.46 -0.44 -26.58
CA LEU A 116 -10.83 0.76 -26.04
C LEU A 116 -11.49 2.03 -26.58
N LYS A 117 -11.69 2.13 -27.90
CA LYS A 117 -12.30 3.31 -28.50
C LYS A 117 -13.81 3.35 -28.33
N GLU A 118 -14.53 2.34 -28.81
CA GLU A 118 -15.99 2.44 -28.90
C GLU A 118 -16.70 2.23 -27.56
N LYS A 119 -16.26 1.25 -26.76
CA LYS A 119 -16.93 0.89 -25.51
C LYS A 119 -16.43 1.69 -24.32
N LEU A 120 -15.12 1.89 -24.22
CA LEU A 120 -14.51 2.59 -23.08
C LEU A 120 -14.35 4.09 -23.31
N ASP A 121 -14.40 4.57 -24.56
CA ASP A 121 -14.03 5.96 -24.91
C ASP A 121 -12.68 6.35 -24.30
N ALA A 122 -11.70 5.44 -24.46
CA ALA A 122 -10.35 5.64 -23.98
C ALA A 122 -9.68 6.79 -24.73
N ARG A 123 -9.12 7.73 -23.97
CA ARG A 123 -8.29 8.85 -24.45
C ARG A 123 -6.83 8.64 -24.13
N ARG A 124 -6.55 7.91 -23.05
CA ARG A 124 -5.23 7.40 -22.71
C ARG A 124 -5.33 5.93 -22.32
N VAL A 125 -4.32 5.15 -22.67
CA VAL A 125 -4.12 3.79 -22.14
C VAL A 125 -2.72 3.63 -21.60
N CYS A 126 -2.63 2.96 -20.45
CA CYS A 126 -1.38 2.74 -19.72
C CYS A 126 -1.14 1.24 -19.60
N CYS A 127 0.07 0.76 -19.94
CA CYS A 127 0.42 -0.65 -19.80
C CYS A 127 1.90 -0.82 -19.41
N GLY A 128 2.27 -2.01 -18.95
CA GLY A 128 3.67 -2.36 -18.70
C GLY A 128 4.42 -2.70 -19.99
N PHE A 129 5.75 -2.57 -19.98
CA PHE A 129 6.63 -2.92 -21.10
C PHE A 129 6.43 -4.34 -21.67
N ASN A 130 5.97 -5.29 -20.85
CA ASN A 130 5.73 -6.69 -21.22
C ASN A 130 4.25 -6.99 -21.54
N TYR A 131 3.43 -5.96 -21.77
CA TYR A 131 2.02 -6.14 -22.06
C TYR A 131 1.78 -6.90 -23.37
N ARG A 132 0.86 -7.87 -23.32
CA ARG A 132 0.39 -8.67 -24.46
C ARG A 132 -1.13 -8.67 -24.48
N PHE A 133 -1.71 -8.60 -25.68
CA PHE A 133 -3.16 -8.59 -25.88
C PHE A 133 -3.55 -9.14 -27.25
N GLY A 134 -4.86 -9.27 -27.46
CA GLY A 134 -5.41 -9.88 -28.67
C GLY A 134 -5.26 -11.40 -28.67
N LYS A 135 -5.85 -12.02 -29.69
CA LYS A 135 -5.88 -13.48 -29.87
C LYS A 135 -4.46 -14.04 -29.81
N ASP A 136 -4.29 -15.05 -28.96
CA ASP A 136 -3.01 -15.73 -28.70
C ASP A 136 -1.87 -14.80 -28.23
N GLY A 137 -2.20 -13.62 -27.70
CA GLY A 137 -1.22 -12.62 -27.26
C GLY A 137 -0.42 -11.99 -28.42
N SER A 138 -1.00 -11.97 -29.62
CA SER A 138 -0.35 -11.49 -30.86
C SER A 138 -0.01 -10.01 -30.88
N GLY A 139 -0.68 -9.19 -30.06
CA GLY A 139 -0.40 -7.76 -29.92
C GLY A 139 0.51 -7.46 -28.73
N ASP A 140 1.37 -6.47 -28.90
CA ASP A 140 2.28 -5.96 -27.88
C ASP A 140 2.20 -4.44 -27.69
N ALA A 141 3.04 -3.87 -26.83
CA ALA A 141 3.05 -2.44 -26.55
C ALA A 141 3.25 -1.58 -27.82
N ASP A 142 4.07 -2.02 -28.78
CA ASP A 142 4.29 -1.30 -30.04
C ASP A 142 3.10 -1.43 -31.00
N THR A 143 2.49 -2.61 -31.06
CA THR A 143 1.22 -2.83 -31.75
C THR A 143 0.12 -1.94 -31.16
N LEU A 144 0.03 -1.84 -29.84
CA LEU A 144 -0.93 -0.97 -29.15
C LEU A 144 -0.73 0.49 -29.54
N ARG A 145 0.52 1.00 -29.49
CA ARG A 145 0.86 2.37 -29.94
C ARG A 145 0.42 2.63 -31.38
N ARG A 146 0.80 1.74 -32.30
CA ARG A 146 0.48 1.84 -33.73
C ARG A 146 -1.02 1.87 -34.00
N LEU A 147 -1.80 1.05 -33.30
CA LEU A 147 -3.25 0.96 -33.47
C LEU A 147 -4.01 2.12 -32.79
N CYS A 148 -3.51 2.62 -31.66
CA CYS A 148 -4.11 3.72 -30.91
C CYS A 148 -3.85 5.10 -31.55
N GLN A 149 -2.69 5.30 -32.19
CA GLN A 149 -2.29 6.57 -32.80
C GLN A 149 -3.35 7.16 -33.76
N PRO A 150 -3.86 6.43 -34.78
CA PRO A 150 -4.87 6.98 -35.69
C PRO A 150 -6.23 7.25 -35.03
N LEU A 151 -6.47 6.73 -33.81
CA LEU A 151 -7.72 6.91 -33.07
C LEU A 151 -7.65 8.05 -32.03
N GLY A 152 -6.51 8.74 -31.95
CA GLY A 152 -6.26 9.79 -30.97
C GLY A 152 -6.18 9.29 -29.52
N ILE A 153 -5.79 8.02 -29.32
CA ILE A 153 -5.60 7.44 -28.00
C ILE A 153 -4.12 7.52 -27.64
N GLU A 154 -3.79 8.25 -26.59
CA GLU A 154 -2.43 8.31 -26.05
C GLU A 154 -2.04 6.97 -25.42
N VAL A 155 -0.83 6.48 -25.70
CA VAL A 155 -0.33 5.22 -25.12
C VAL A 155 0.90 5.50 -24.26
N VAL A 156 0.79 5.21 -22.97
CA VAL A 156 1.88 5.30 -22.00
C VAL A 156 2.36 3.90 -21.64
N VAL A 157 3.63 3.60 -21.93
CA VAL A 157 4.24 2.29 -21.60
C VAL A 157 5.22 2.48 -20.47
N ILE A 158 4.97 1.80 -19.36
CA ILE A 158 5.76 1.93 -18.14
C ILE A 158 6.95 0.96 -18.17
N PRO A 159 8.18 1.44 -17.91
CA PRO A 159 9.36 0.57 -17.82
C PRO A 159 9.28 -0.40 -16.62
N PRO A 160 10.10 -1.45 -16.59
CA PRO A 160 10.14 -2.35 -15.45
C PRO A 160 10.51 -1.60 -14.15
N VAL A 161 9.68 -1.75 -13.13
CA VAL A 161 10.04 -1.37 -11.76
C VAL A 161 10.96 -2.44 -11.18
N THR A 162 12.09 -2.03 -10.60
CA THR A 162 13.07 -2.94 -10.00
C THR A 162 13.12 -2.78 -8.49
N VAL A 163 13.30 -3.91 -7.79
CA VAL A 163 13.64 -3.96 -6.36
C VAL A 163 14.87 -4.83 -6.22
N ASP A 164 15.87 -4.32 -5.49
CA ASP A 164 17.16 -4.99 -5.28
C ASP A 164 17.83 -5.38 -6.63
N GLY A 165 17.70 -4.52 -7.64
CA GLY A 165 18.29 -4.70 -8.98
C GLY A 165 17.50 -5.59 -9.95
N GLU A 166 16.44 -6.26 -9.48
CA GLU A 166 15.67 -7.20 -10.30
C GLU A 166 14.23 -6.71 -10.56
N PRO A 167 13.66 -6.93 -11.76
CA PRO A 167 12.28 -6.57 -12.06
C PRO A 167 11.26 -7.21 -11.11
N VAL A 168 10.21 -6.44 -10.80
CA VAL A 168 9.05 -6.89 -10.03
C VAL A 168 8.06 -7.59 -10.97
N SER A 169 7.60 -8.80 -10.62
CA SER A 169 6.55 -9.52 -11.36
C SER A 169 5.73 -10.43 -10.45
N SER A 170 4.45 -10.68 -10.79
CA SER A 170 3.60 -11.63 -10.06
C SER A 170 4.21 -13.03 -9.99
N SER A 171 4.87 -13.52 -11.06
CA SER A 171 5.49 -14.85 -11.06
C SER A 171 6.62 -14.96 -10.03
N ARG A 172 7.47 -13.93 -9.92
CA ARG A 172 8.53 -13.88 -8.90
C ARG A 172 7.94 -13.82 -7.49
N ILE A 173 6.88 -13.04 -7.29
CA ILE A 173 6.19 -12.93 -6.00
C ILE A 173 5.58 -14.27 -5.58
N ARG A 174 4.89 -14.97 -6.49
CA ARG A 174 4.33 -16.31 -6.21
C ARG A 174 5.42 -17.28 -5.76
N ARG A 175 6.52 -17.36 -6.53
CA ARG A 175 7.66 -18.22 -6.19
C ARG A 175 8.22 -17.91 -4.80
N LEU A 176 8.42 -16.63 -4.46
CA LEU A 176 8.88 -16.25 -3.12
C LEU A 176 7.90 -16.71 -2.02
N ILE A 177 6.59 -16.60 -2.24
CA ILE A 177 5.57 -17.06 -1.29
C ILE A 177 5.59 -18.59 -1.13
N GLU A 178 5.72 -19.32 -2.24
CA GLU A 178 5.84 -20.78 -2.27
C GLU A 178 7.14 -21.30 -1.64
N ASP A 179 8.21 -20.53 -1.75
CA ASP A 179 9.52 -20.85 -1.17
C ASP A 179 9.60 -20.45 0.32
N GLY A 180 8.59 -19.74 0.84
CA GLY A 180 8.47 -19.28 2.23
C GLY A 180 9.18 -17.94 2.50
N GLU A 181 9.64 -17.25 1.46
CA GLU A 181 10.35 -15.97 1.50
C GLU A 181 9.39 -14.77 1.57
N ILE A 182 8.48 -14.79 2.56
CA ILE A 182 7.39 -13.81 2.72
C ILE A 182 7.89 -12.37 2.82
N GLU A 183 9.00 -12.15 3.53
CA GLU A 183 9.57 -10.80 3.71
C GLU A 183 10.04 -10.18 2.38
N ARG A 184 10.58 -11.00 1.47
CA ARG A 184 10.97 -10.55 0.12
C ARG A 184 9.75 -10.33 -0.76
N ALA A 185 8.75 -11.20 -0.67
CA ALA A 185 7.48 -11.03 -1.39
C ALA A 185 6.80 -9.71 -1.00
N ALA A 186 6.76 -9.37 0.29
CA ALA A 186 6.19 -8.13 0.80
C ALA A 186 6.86 -6.88 0.20
N ARG A 187 8.20 -6.89 0.08
CA ARG A 187 8.94 -5.80 -0.58
C ARG A 187 8.53 -5.60 -2.03
N LEU A 188 8.40 -6.69 -2.80
CA LEU A 188 7.97 -6.61 -4.20
C LEU A 188 6.50 -6.15 -4.33
N LEU A 189 5.65 -6.54 -3.38
CA LEU A 189 4.25 -6.12 -3.29
C LEU A 189 4.12 -4.63 -2.90
N GLY A 190 5.09 -4.08 -2.18
CA GLY A 190 5.01 -2.76 -1.55
C GLY A 190 4.12 -2.74 -0.30
N ARG A 191 3.76 -3.92 0.22
CA ARG A 191 2.93 -4.12 1.42
C ARG A 191 3.10 -5.56 1.95
N PRO A 192 2.75 -5.83 3.21
CA PRO A 192 2.75 -7.19 3.74
C PRO A 192 1.82 -8.14 2.97
N PHE A 193 2.17 -9.42 2.92
CA PHE A 193 1.29 -10.46 2.35
C PHE A 193 0.26 -10.89 3.39
N THR A 194 -1.03 -10.78 3.05
CA THR A 194 -2.14 -10.91 4.01
C THR A 194 -3.23 -11.82 3.45
N LEU A 195 -3.60 -12.82 4.24
CA LEU A 195 -4.73 -13.70 4.01
C LEU A 195 -6.02 -13.00 4.49
N ASP A 196 -6.77 -12.39 3.56
CA ASP A 196 -8.08 -11.79 3.82
C ASP A 196 -9.19 -12.77 3.38
N ILE A 197 -9.40 -13.79 4.21
CA ILE A 197 -10.30 -14.92 3.96
C ILE A 197 -11.28 -15.02 5.12
N GLU A 198 -12.51 -15.49 4.84
CA GLU A 198 -13.51 -15.76 5.86
C GLU A 198 -13.03 -16.83 6.86
N VAL A 199 -13.29 -16.61 8.14
CA VAL A 199 -13.01 -17.58 9.19
C VAL A 199 -14.14 -18.61 9.26
N THR A 200 -13.80 -19.88 9.04
CA THR A 200 -14.75 -21.00 9.05
C THR A 200 -14.66 -21.82 10.32
N VAL A 201 -15.68 -22.65 10.56
CA VAL A 201 -15.65 -23.63 11.65
C VAL A 201 -14.69 -24.77 11.29
N GLY A 202 -13.65 -24.97 12.08
CA GLY A 202 -12.75 -26.12 11.99
C GLY A 202 -13.10 -27.25 12.96
N GLN A 203 -12.20 -28.23 13.13
CA GLN A 203 -12.39 -29.39 14.02
C GLN A 203 -12.35 -29.05 15.52
N ARG A 204 -12.09 -27.79 15.89
CA ARG A 204 -11.98 -27.30 17.28
C ARG A 204 -10.93 -28.04 18.14
N LEU A 205 -10.04 -28.82 17.54
CA LEU A 205 -8.99 -29.58 18.23
C LEU A 205 -8.07 -28.66 19.05
N GLY A 206 -7.73 -27.48 18.51
CA GLY A 206 -6.94 -26.47 19.23
C GLY A 206 -7.55 -26.07 20.57
N ARG A 207 -8.89 -26.02 20.69
CA ARG A 207 -9.56 -25.71 21.97
C ARG A 207 -9.27 -26.75 23.05
N LEU A 208 -9.24 -28.03 22.67
CA LEU A 208 -8.89 -29.14 23.58
C LEU A 208 -7.42 -29.07 24.02
N LEU A 209 -6.55 -28.48 23.19
CA LEU A 209 -5.13 -28.32 23.45
C LEU A 209 -4.78 -26.99 24.15
N GLY A 210 -5.76 -26.13 24.43
CA GLY A 210 -5.55 -24.79 25.01
C GLY A 210 -5.03 -23.74 24.01
N THR A 211 -5.14 -24.02 22.71
CA THR A 211 -4.63 -23.21 21.59
C THR A 211 -5.72 -23.00 20.55
N PRO A 212 -6.79 -22.24 20.84
CA PRO A 212 -7.90 -22.04 19.91
C PRO A 212 -7.40 -21.40 18.60
N THR A 213 -7.71 -22.04 17.46
CA THR A 213 -7.33 -21.55 16.13
C THR A 213 -8.55 -21.04 15.35
N ILE A 214 -8.36 -19.93 14.63
CA ILE A 214 -9.21 -19.59 13.49
C ILE A 214 -8.78 -20.41 12.27
N ASN A 215 -9.73 -20.72 11.39
CA ASN A 215 -9.52 -21.57 10.22
C ASN A 215 -9.89 -20.78 8.97
N GLN A 216 -8.98 -20.67 8.01
CA GLN A 216 -9.18 -19.98 6.75
C GLN A 216 -8.85 -20.93 5.60
N VAL A 217 -9.87 -21.38 4.88
CA VAL A 217 -9.69 -22.28 3.72
C VAL A 217 -9.21 -21.46 2.53
N LEU A 218 -8.04 -21.79 1.97
CA LEU A 218 -7.51 -21.07 0.81
C LEU A 218 -8.41 -21.32 -0.41
N PRO A 219 -8.85 -20.27 -1.12
CA PRO A 219 -9.66 -20.42 -2.33
C PRO A 219 -8.96 -21.26 -3.41
N ALA A 220 -9.74 -21.96 -4.24
CA ALA A 220 -9.23 -22.65 -5.42
C ALA A 220 -8.66 -21.62 -6.41
N GLY A 221 -7.35 -21.60 -6.59
CA GLY A 221 -6.66 -20.60 -7.40
C GLY A 221 -6.05 -19.44 -6.61
N PHE A 222 -5.99 -19.49 -5.28
CA PHE A 222 -5.13 -18.56 -4.51
C PHE A 222 -3.69 -19.09 -4.49
N VAL A 223 -2.71 -18.19 -4.41
CA VAL A 223 -1.30 -18.58 -4.20
C VAL A 223 -1.19 -19.45 -2.96
N ARG A 224 -0.44 -20.54 -3.08
CA ARG A 224 -0.18 -21.46 -2.01
C ARG A 224 1.12 -21.05 -1.31
N PRO A 225 1.08 -20.50 -0.09
CA PRO A 225 2.28 -20.34 0.70
C PRO A 225 2.94 -21.69 0.96
N LYS A 226 4.27 -21.69 1.14
CA LYS A 226 4.99 -22.88 1.58
C LYS A 226 4.28 -23.54 2.76
N PHE A 227 4.11 -24.85 2.70
CA PHE A 227 3.50 -25.53 3.83
C PHE A 227 4.42 -25.52 5.04
N GLY A 228 3.84 -25.25 6.20
CA GLY A 228 4.57 -25.10 7.45
C GLY A 228 4.00 -24.01 8.33
N VAL A 229 4.83 -23.59 9.29
CA VAL A 229 4.47 -22.70 10.38
C VAL A 229 5.07 -21.31 10.16
N TYR A 230 4.26 -20.29 10.40
CA TYR A 230 4.59 -18.89 10.22
C TYR A 230 4.37 -18.08 11.50
N LEU A 231 5.23 -17.11 11.74
CA LEU A 231 4.89 -15.94 12.54
C LEU A 231 3.91 -15.09 11.72
N SER A 232 2.80 -14.71 12.35
CA SER A 232 1.74 -13.91 11.74
C SER A 232 1.26 -12.81 12.67
N THR A 233 0.60 -11.81 12.10
CA THR A 233 -0.05 -10.73 12.85
C THR A 233 -1.49 -10.59 12.43
N VAL A 234 -2.33 -10.24 13.40
CA VAL A 234 -3.77 -10.08 13.22
C VAL A 234 -4.18 -8.82 13.98
N VAL A 235 -5.05 -8.01 13.37
CA VAL A 235 -5.72 -6.91 14.07
C VAL A 235 -7.12 -7.39 14.42
N VAL A 236 -7.43 -7.46 15.71
CA VAL A 236 -8.75 -7.85 16.21
C VAL A 236 -9.27 -6.73 17.09
N ASP A 237 -10.47 -6.23 16.75
CA ASP A 237 -11.15 -5.14 17.45
C ASP A 237 -10.24 -3.92 17.67
N GLY A 238 -9.51 -3.55 16.60
CA GLY A 238 -8.59 -2.42 16.57
C GLY A 238 -7.19 -2.70 17.10
N VAL A 239 -6.97 -3.81 17.82
CA VAL A 239 -5.73 -4.13 18.54
C VAL A 239 -4.88 -5.15 17.78
N SER A 240 -3.61 -4.83 17.59
CA SER A 240 -2.63 -5.74 17.00
C SER A 240 -2.24 -6.87 17.96
N LYS A 241 -2.27 -8.09 17.44
CA LYS A 241 -1.84 -9.31 18.13
C LYS A 241 -0.91 -10.12 17.23
N PHE A 242 -0.07 -10.95 17.85
CA PHE A 242 0.66 -12.00 17.13
C PHE A 242 -0.13 -13.28 17.09
N GLY A 243 0.16 -14.08 16.08
CA GLY A 243 -0.31 -15.44 15.98
C GLY A 243 0.73 -16.37 15.37
N VAL A 244 0.50 -17.65 15.59
CA VAL A 244 1.20 -18.74 14.90
C VAL A 244 0.25 -19.30 13.86
N THR A 245 0.62 -19.23 12.59
CA THR A 245 -0.21 -19.75 11.49
C THR A 245 0.42 -21.00 10.91
N ASN A 246 -0.29 -22.12 10.95
CA ASN A 246 0.07 -23.33 10.22
C ASN A 246 -0.67 -23.37 8.89
N ILE A 247 0.04 -23.57 7.79
CA ILE A 247 -0.54 -23.72 6.45
C ILE A 247 -0.20 -25.12 5.92
N GLY A 248 -1.22 -25.90 5.59
CA GLY A 248 -1.04 -27.28 5.15
C GLY A 248 -2.30 -27.90 4.56
N VAL A 249 -2.20 -29.15 4.10
CA VAL A 249 -3.35 -29.94 3.64
C VAL A 249 -3.63 -31.04 4.67
N ARG A 250 -4.89 -31.18 5.07
CA ARG A 250 -5.34 -32.25 5.98
C ARG A 250 -6.12 -33.30 5.17
N PRO A 251 -5.53 -34.47 4.88
CA PRO A 251 -6.21 -35.53 4.12
C PRO A 251 -7.48 -36.07 4.81
N THR A 252 -7.58 -35.91 6.13
CA THR A 252 -8.61 -36.54 6.98
C THR A 252 -9.99 -35.87 6.94
N VAL A 253 -10.18 -34.81 6.14
CA VAL A 253 -11.44 -34.03 6.12
C VAL A 253 -12.10 -33.97 4.73
N GLY A 254 -11.61 -34.73 3.74
CA GLY A 254 -12.13 -34.65 2.37
C GLY A 254 -11.96 -33.28 1.71
N ALA A 255 -11.09 -32.44 2.25
CA ALA A 255 -10.78 -31.12 1.72
C ALA A 255 -9.49 -31.18 0.89
N ASP A 256 -9.62 -31.07 -0.44
CA ASP A 256 -8.49 -31.03 -1.39
C ASP A 256 -7.74 -29.68 -1.36
N ARG A 257 -8.07 -28.78 -0.45
CA ARG A 257 -7.58 -27.39 -0.43
C ARG A 257 -6.72 -27.10 0.80
N PRO A 258 -5.65 -26.30 0.66
CA PRO A 258 -4.85 -25.85 1.80
C PRO A 258 -5.69 -25.08 2.83
N LEU A 259 -5.39 -25.31 4.09
CA LEU A 259 -6.00 -24.64 5.24
C LEU A 259 -4.94 -23.82 5.97
N ALA A 260 -5.25 -22.56 6.27
CA ALA A 260 -4.50 -21.75 7.21
C ALA A 260 -5.18 -21.80 8.59
N GLU A 261 -4.43 -22.23 9.61
CA GLU A 261 -4.88 -22.32 10.98
C GLU A 261 -4.05 -21.39 11.85
N THR A 262 -4.68 -20.33 12.35
CA THR A 262 -3.99 -19.30 13.13
C THR A 262 -4.40 -19.37 14.58
N TRP A 263 -3.44 -19.67 15.46
CA TRP A 263 -3.61 -19.44 16.89
C TRP A 263 -3.22 -18.00 17.20
N ILE A 264 -4.20 -17.17 17.58
CA ILE A 264 -3.99 -15.79 17.99
C ILE A 264 -3.63 -15.80 19.48
N ILE A 265 -2.46 -15.24 19.82
CA ILE A 265 -1.96 -15.22 21.20
C ILE A 265 -2.78 -14.22 22.03
N ASP A 266 -3.10 -14.61 23.27
CA ASP A 266 -3.88 -13.84 24.24
C ASP A 266 -5.24 -13.38 23.69
N PHE A 267 -5.94 -14.25 22.96
CA PHE A 267 -7.28 -14.02 22.43
C PHE A 267 -8.16 -15.26 22.61
N ASP A 268 -9.37 -15.05 23.09
CA ASP A 268 -10.34 -16.10 23.45
C ASP A 268 -11.74 -15.89 22.82
N GLY A 269 -11.88 -14.89 21.94
CA GLY A 269 -13.15 -14.57 21.28
C GLY A 269 -13.50 -15.46 20.07
N ASP A 270 -14.73 -15.31 19.58
CA ASP A 270 -15.21 -15.98 18.36
C ASP A 270 -15.15 -15.03 17.15
N LEU A 271 -14.59 -15.53 16.05
CA LEU A 271 -14.42 -14.79 14.79
C LEU A 271 -15.10 -15.50 13.60
N TYR A 272 -15.89 -16.55 13.81
CA TYR A 272 -16.57 -17.28 12.73
C TYR A 272 -17.43 -16.35 11.86
N GLY A 273 -17.39 -16.56 10.54
CA GLY A 273 -18.10 -15.76 9.54
C GLY A 273 -17.51 -14.37 9.29
N ARG A 274 -16.50 -13.94 10.06
CA ARG A 274 -15.80 -12.68 9.83
C ARG A 274 -14.66 -12.88 8.82
N HIS A 275 -14.45 -11.90 7.94
CA HIS A 275 -13.22 -11.77 7.18
C HIS A 275 -12.14 -11.15 8.07
N ILE A 276 -11.15 -11.95 8.45
CA ILE A 276 -10.06 -11.52 9.34
C ILE A 276 -8.75 -11.50 8.55
N PRO A 277 -8.15 -10.31 8.31
CA PRO A 277 -6.86 -10.23 7.63
C PRO A 277 -5.74 -10.78 8.51
N VAL A 278 -5.17 -11.93 8.13
CA VAL A 278 -3.99 -12.52 8.79
C VAL A 278 -2.75 -12.23 7.96
N THR A 279 -1.86 -11.39 8.47
CA THR A 279 -0.61 -11.04 7.78
C THR A 279 0.47 -12.07 8.10
N LEU A 280 1.03 -12.71 7.07
CA LEU A 280 2.19 -13.57 7.25
C LEU A 280 3.44 -12.70 7.35
N VAL A 281 4.20 -12.88 8.42
CA VAL A 281 5.40 -12.07 8.70
C VAL A 281 6.66 -12.83 8.33
N LYS A 282 6.79 -14.08 8.80
CA LYS A 282 8.00 -14.88 8.61
C LYS A 282 7.72 -16.37 8.67
N TYR A 283 8.31 -17.14 7.75
CA TYR A 283 8.31 -18.60 7.80
C TYR A 283 9.26 -19.09 8.90
N LEU A 284 8.78 -20.00 9.75
CA LEU A 284 9.52 -20.52 10.91
C LEU A 284 10.05 -21.93 10.66
N ARG A 285 9.21 -22.85 10.18
CA ARG A 285 9.57 -24.25 9.94
C ARG A 285 8.60 -24.95 9.00
N GLY A 286 9.01 -26.10 8.45
CA GLY A 286 8.14 -26.95 7.64
C GLY A 286 7.16 -27.77 8.49
N GLU A 287 6.22 -28.44 7.82
CA GLU A 287 5.28 -29.38 8.46
C GLU A 287 6.03 -30.56 9.10
N LYS A 288 5.45 -31.08 10.20
CA LYS A 288 5.92 -32.28 10.90
C LYS A 288 4.72 -33.17 11.18
N LYS A 289 4.90 -34.48 11.06
CA LYS A 289 3.94 -35.47 11.58
C LYS A 289 4.22 -35.71 13.06
N PHE A 290 3.17 -35.97 13.84
CA PHE A 290 3.26 -36.28 15.26
C PHE A 290 2.56 -37.60 15.54
N ASP A 291 3.16 -38.41 16.41
CA ASP A 291 2.64 -39.73 16.76
C ASP A 291 1.64 -39.67 17.91
N SER A 292 1.48 -38.50 18.56
CA SER A 292 0.47 -38.27 19.61
C SER A 292 -0.01 -36.82 19.69
N LEU A 293 -1.17 -36.61 20.33
CA LEU A 293 -1.71 -35.27 20.61
C LEU A 293 -0.81 -34.47 21.56
N ASP A 294 -0.13 -35.12 22.49
CA ASP A 294 0.80 -34.46 23.42
C ASP A 294 2.03 -33.91 22.69
N GLN A 295 2.59 -34.66 21.74
CA GLN A 295 3.69 -34.18 20.89
C GLN A 295 3.25 -32.98 20.04
N LEU A 296 2.05 -33.04 19.44
CA LEU A 296 1.48 -31.92 18.69
C LEU A 296 1.33 -30.68 19.58
N LYS A 297 0.75 -30.83 20.78
CA LYS A 297 0.58 -29.73 21.74
C LYS A 297 1.91 -29.11 22.15
N GLN A 298 2.90 -29.94 22.48
CA GLN A 298 4.25 -29.46 22.82
C GLN A 298 4.87 -28.67 21.67
N GLN A 299 4.78 -29.17 20.43
CA GLN A 299 5.34 -28.45 19.30
C GLN A 299 4.61 -27.12 19.02
N ILE A 300 3.29 -27.03 19.18
CA ILE A 300 2.55 -25.76 19.04
C ILE A 300 3.04 -24.73 20.08
N LEU A 301 3.24 -25.17 21.33
CA LEU A 301 3.77 -24.29 22.38
C LEU A 301 5.21 -23.84 22.07
N GLU A 302 6.06 -24.73 21.56
CA GLU A 302 7.41 -24.37 21.11
C GLU A 302 7.40 -23.43 19.90
N ASP A 303 6.44 -23.59 18.98
CA ASP A 303 6.27 -22.68 17.85
C ASP A 303 5.84 -21.30 18.32
N ALA A 304 4.94 -21.20 19.31
CA ALA A 304 4.56 -19.93 19.92
C ALA A 304 5.71 -19.28 20.68
N LYS A 305 6.52 -20.07 21.41
CA LYS A 305 7.77 -19.57 22.02
C LYS A 305 8.74 -19.08 20.96
N THR A 306 8.91 -19.80 19.86
CA THR A 306 9.77 -19.42 18.73
C THR A 306 9.26 -18.14 18.06
N ALA A 307 7.97 -18.07 17.76
CA ALA A 307 7.32 -16.89 17.19
C ALA A 307 7.49 -15.67 18.10
N ARG A 308 7.26 -15.84 19.42
CA ARG A 308 7.49 -14.80 20.43
C ARG A 308 8.97 -14.42 20.50
N ALA A 309 9.90 -15.37 20.46
CA ALA A 309 11.33 -15.08 20.49
C ALA A 309 11.81 -14.38 19.23
N VAL A 310 11.37 -14.79 18.04
CA VAL A 310 11.64 -14.12 16.76
C VAL A 310 11.07 -12.70 16.81
N PHE A 311 9.84 -12.55 17.29
CA PHE A 311 9.19 -11.26 17.41
C PHE A 311 9.88 -10.34 18.41
N LEU A 312 10.24 -10.82 19.61
CA LEU A 312 10.95 -10.04 20.63
C LEU A 312 12.45 -9.88 20.31
N GLY A 313 12.95 -10.65 19.36
CA GLY A 313 14.29 -10.51 18.81
C GLY A 313 15.40 -11.35 19.43
N GLY A 314 15.08 -12.47 20.11
CA GLY A 314 16.00 -13.51 20.58
C GLY A 314 17.12 -13.01 21.50
N GLY A 315 16.92 -13.07 22.82
CA GLY A 315 18.01 -12.85 23.80
C GLY A 315 17.67 -12.20 25.15
N THR A 316 16.44 -11.78 25.41
CA THR A 316 16.11 -11.14 26.70
C THR A 316 15.53 -12.14 27.70
N ARG A 317 16.24 -12.33 28.83
CA ARG A 317 15.63 -12.84 30.07
C ARG A 317 14.51 -11.90 30.48
N GLU A 318 13.37 -12.44 30.91
CA GLU A 318 12.30 -11.64 31.53
C GLU A 318 12.89 -10.84 32.71
N GLY A 319 12.64 -9.52 32.76
CA GLY A 319 12.89 -8.70 33.95
C GLY A 319 14.16 -7.84 33.99
N GLN A 320 14.93 -7.67 32.90
CA GLN A 320 15.99 -6.65 32.86
C GLN A 320 15.65 -5.49 31.89
N PRO A 321 15.53 -4.23 32.38
CA PRO A 321 15.41 -3.05 31.54
C PRO A 321 16.79 -2.73 30.94
N GLY A 322 17.14 -3.41 29.86
CA GLY A 322 18.26 -3.07 28.97
C GLY A 322 17.73 -2.75 27.58
N THR A 323 18.35 -1.80 26.87
CA THR A 323 17.94 -1.39 25.53
C THR A 323 18.01 -2.59 24.58
N ARG A 324 16.87 -2.96 23.97
CA ARG A 324 16.89 -3.97 22.90
C ARG A 324 17.67 -3.42 21.70
N PRO A 325 18.41 -4.26 20.97
CA PRO A 325 19.08 -3.83 19.76
C PRO A 325 18.05 -3.32 18.75
N VAL A 326 18.39 -2.24 18.06
CA VAL A 326 17.54 -1.67 17.01
C VAL A 326 17.52 -2.63 15.82
N LYS A 327 16.32 -2.89 15.28
CA LYS A 327 16.10 -3.76 14.11
C LYS A 327 15.34 -3.05 12.99
N ALA A 328 14.61 -1.99 13.31
CA ALA A 328 13.89 -1.19 12.34
C ALA A 328 14.07 0.30 12.60
N VAL A 329 14.10 1.07 11.50
CA VAL A 329 14.04 2.52 11.51
C VAL A 329 12.80 2.92 10.72
N LEU A 330 11.87 3.57 11.41
CA LEU A 330 10.61 4.06 10.89
C LEU A 330 10.68 5.58 10.79
N PHE A 331 10.03 6.15 9.78
CA PHE A 331 10.03 7.59 9.55
C PHE A 331 8.60 8.11 9.42
N ASP A 332 8.34 9.33 9.87
CA ASP A 332 7.30 10.14 9.21
C ASP A 332 7.71 10.47 7.77
N PHE A 333 6.79 10.98 6.96
CA PHE A 333 7.07 11.39 5.59
C PHE A 333 7.15 12.91 5.41
N ASP A 334 6.13 13.65 5.84
CA ASP A 334 5.98 15.07 5.53
C ASP A 334 6.84 15.90 6.51
N ASP A 335 7.74 16.75 6.02
CA ASP A 335 8.75 17.47 6.82
C ASP A 335 9.78 16.59 7.56
N THR A 336 9.77 15.28 7.29
CA THR A 336 10.78 14.31 7.75
C THR A 336 11.60 13.69 6.60
N LEU A 337 10.96 13.14 5.56
CA LEU A 337 11.62 12.61 4.36
C LEU A 337 11.43 13.53 3.14
N GLN A 338 10.53 14.50 3.23
CA GLN A 338 10.35 15.52 2.21
C GLN A 338 10.14 16.89 2.84
N ASN A 339 10.52 17.96 2.13
CA ASN A 339 10.16 19.32 2.50
C ASN A 339 8.75 19.62 1.98
N ARG A 340 7.77 19.50 2.88
CA ARG A 340 6.35 19.64 2.52
C ARG A 340 6.02 21.08 2.16
N LYS A 341 6.57 22.05 2.90
CA LYS A 341 6.40 23.49 2.61
C LYS A 341 6.85 23.81 1.17
N ALA A 342 8.05 23.39 0.78
CA ALA A 342 8.58 23.59 -0.56
C ALA A 342 7.72 22.89 -1.64
N ALA A 343 7.26 21.67 -1.38
CA ALA A 343 6.35 20.96 -2.26
C ALA A 343 5.02 21.73 -2.43
N PHE A 344 4.43 22.21 -1.33
CA PHE A 344 3.16 22.92 -1.35
C PHE A 344 3.30 24.30 -2.01
N THR A 345 4.41 25.01 -1.81
CA THR A 345 4.71 26.26 -2.54
C THR A 345 4.74 26.03 -4.06
N LYS A 346 5.38 24.94 -4.53
CA LYS A 346 5.40 24.59 -5.97
C LYS A 346 3.98 24.27 -6.48
N TYR A 347 3.20 23.53 -5.71
CA TYR A 347 1.80 23.24 -6.02
C TYR A 347 0.94 24.51 -6.07
N SER A 348 1.06 25.42 -5.10
CA SER A 348 0.31 26.69 -5.08
C SER A 348 0.60 27.53 -6.31
N ARG A 349 1.87 27.59 -6.77
CA ARG A 349 2.22 28.25 -8.04
C ARG A 349 1.55 27.59 -9.24
N PHE A 350 1.53 26.25 -9.29
CA PHE A 350 0.83 25.53 -10.35
C PHE A 350 -0.68 25.83 -10.33
N PHE A 351 -1.31 25.74 -9.16
CA PHE A 351 -2.73 26.00 -8.96
C PHE A 351 -3.10 27.42 -9.41
N LEU A 352 -2.37 28.44 -8.95
CA LEU A 352 -2.63 29.83 -9.31
C LEU A 352 -2.37 30.11 -10.79
N LYS A 353 -1.33 29.53 -11.40
CA LYS A 353 -1.10 29.67 -12.85
C LYS A 353 -2.22 29.06 -13.68
N LYS A 354 -2.79 27.94 -13.23
CA LYS A 354 -3.90 27.27 -13.92
C LYS A 354 -5.19 28.08 -13.81
N TYR A 355 -5.54 28.49 -12.61
CA TYR A 355 -6.86 29.03 -12.33
C TYR A 355 -6.93 30.57 -12.29
N CYS A 356 -5.81 31.24 -12.05
CA CYS A 356 -5.67 32.69 -12.02
C CYS A 356 -4.51 33.12 -12.94
N PRO A 357 -4.55 32.82 -14.26
CA PRO A 357 -3.42 33.00 -15.16
C PRO A 357 -2.97 34.46 -15.34
N SER A 358 -3.79 35.43 -14.94
CA SER A 358 -3.45 36.86 -14.93
C SER A 358 -2.48 37.25 -13.80
N LEU A 359 -2.36 36.46 -12.73
CA LEU A 359 -1.44 36.73 -11.64
C LEU A 359 0.01 36.51 -12.08
N THR A 360 0.84 37.55 -11.95
CA THR A 360 2.26 37.51 -12.29
C THR A 360 3.11 38.28 -11.28
N GLY A 361 4.43 38.11 -11.32
CA GLY A 361 5.35 38.89 -10.50
C GLY A 361 5.09 38.75 -8.99
N SER A 362 5.11 39.88 -8.28
CA SER A 362 4.94 39.94 -6.82
C SER A 362 3.54 39.50 -6.37
N GLU A 363 2.49 39.85 -7.11
CA GLU A 363 1.10 39.50 -6.75
C GLU A 363 0.89 37.99 -6.71
N LEU A 364 1.51 37.25 -7.65
CA LEU A 364 1.49 35.79 -7.63
C LEU A 364 2.17 35.25 -6.38
N GLU A 365 3.36 35.76 -6.04
CA GLU A 365 4.13 35.25 -4.91
C GLU A 365 3.47 35.59 -3.56
N GLU A 366 2.82 36.76 -3.43
CA GLU A 366 2.01 37.11 -2.26
C GLU A 366 0.85 36.12 -2.07
N LYS A 367 0.16 35.74 -3.15
CA LYS A 367 -0.92 34.73 -3.09
C LYS A 367 -0.40 33.34 -2.76
N VAL A 368 0.78 32.97 -3.27
CA VAL A 368 1.46 31.70 -2.94
C VAL A 368 1.79 31.64 -1.46
N GLU A 369 2.39 32.69 -0.92
CA GLU A 369 2.72 32.81 0.51
C GLU A 369 1.46 32.70 1.37
N TYR A 370 0.42 33.46 1.01
CA TYR A 370 -0.89 33.40 1.67
C TYR A 370 -1.48 31.98 1.68
N MET A 371 -1.41 31.26 0.56
CA MET A 371 -1.85 29.86 0.50
C MET A 371 -1.04 28.98 1.45
N VAL A 372 0.30 29.11 1.47
CA VAL A 372 1.20 28.30 2.29
C VAL A 372 0.94 28.54 3.77
N GLU A 373 0.88 29.80 4.21
CA GLU A 373 0.66 30.16 5.63
C GLU A 373 -0.68 29.64 6.16
N ARG A 374 -1.76 29.80 5.38
CA ARG A 374 -3.10 29.35 5.79
C ARG A 374 -3.29 27.84 5.71
N ASN A 375 -2.34 27.10 5.14
CA ASN A 375 -2.49 25.66 4.99
C ASN A 375 -2.20 24.91 6.30
N HIS A 376 -1.67 25.57 7.33
CA HIS A 376 -1.40 25.00 8.67
C HIS A 376 -0.77 23.61 8.60
N ASP A 377 0.31 23.48 7.81
CA ASP A 377 1.06 22.24 7.58
C ASP A 377 0.20 21.05 7.10
N GLY A 378 -0.95 21.35 6.48
CA GLY A 378 -1.89 20.38 5.96
C GLY A 378 -2.95 19.93 6.94
N TYR A 379 -2.94 20.43 8.18
CA TYR A 379 -3.97 20.16 9.19
C TYR A 379 -5.20 21.03 9.02
N VAL A 380 -5.72 21.09 7.79
CA VAL A 380 -6.92 21.87 7.42
C VAL A 380 -8.01 20.97 6.84
N ASN A 381 -9.26 21.40 6.95
CA ASN A 381 -10.31 20.92 6.07
C ASN A 381 -10.10 21.58 4.71
N TYR A 382 -9.59 20.84 3.72
CA TYR A 382 -9.20 21.40 2.43
C TYR A 382 -10.37 22.05 1.66
N ILE A 383 -11.60 21.54 1.80
CA ILE A 383 -12.77 22.14 1.15
C ILE A 383 -13.03 23.53 1.75
N GLU A 384 -13.03 23.64 3.08
CA GLU A 384 -13.24 24.93 3.76
C GLU A 384 -12.05 25.89 3.59
N TYR A 385 -10.84 25.35 3.52
CA TYR A 385 -9.64 26.11 3.17
C TYR A 385 -9.78 26.74 1.78
N LEU A 386 -10.13 25.96 0.75
CA LEU A 386 -10.36 26.47 -0.61
C LEU A 386 -11.49 27.51 -0.64
N LYS A 387 -12.63 27.23 -0.01
CA LYS A 387 -13.73 28.20 0.11
C LYS A 387 -13.29 29.49 0.81
N SER A 388 -12.43 29.42 1.81
CA SER A 388 -11.90 30.64 2.44
C SER A 388 -11.04 31.44 1.48
N LEU A 389 -10.17 30.79 0.70
CA LEU A 389 -9.36 31.48 -0.31
C LEU A 389 -10.26 32.17 -1.35
N TYR A 390 -11.31 31.51 -1.80
CA TYR A 390 -12.24 32.09 -2.79
C TYR A 390 -12.93 33.35 -2.24
N ARG A 391 -13.38 33.32 -0.98
CA ARG A 391 -13.99 34.48 -0.32
C ARG A 391 -12.97 35.61 -0.11
N ASP A 392 -11.80 35.28 0.42
CA ASP A 392 -10.75 36.26 0.75
C ASP A 392 -10.21 36.97 -0.50
N TRP A 393 -10.32 36.33 -1.67
CA TRP A 393 -9.87 36.88 -2.94
C TRP A 393 -11.01 37.46 -3.81
N GLY A 394 -12.27 37.36 -3.37
CA GLY A 394 -13.42 37.77 -4.18
C GLY A 394 -13.51 37.02 -5.50
N TRP A 395 -13.17 35.72 -5.51
CA TRP A 395 -13.08 34.92 -6.73
C TRP A 395 -14.44 34.32 -7.09
N GLU A 396 -15.24 35.08 -7.85
CA GLU A 396 -16.64 34.74 -8.18
C GLU A 396 -16.75 33.49 -9.09
N ASP A 397 -15.86 33.35 -10.08
CA ASP A 397 -15.85 32.25 -11.07
C ASP A 397 -14.93 31.09 -10.66
N ALA A 398 -14.71 30.87 -9.36
CA ALA A 398 -13.89 29.76 -8.88
C ALA A 398 -14.54 28.40 -9.19
N PRO A 399 -13.74 27.34 -9.47
CA PRO A 399 -14.29 25.99 -9.58
C PRO A 399 -14.93 25.55 -8.25
N PRO A 400 -15.86 24.57 -8.27
CA PRO A 400 -16.35 23.96 -7.05
C PRO A 400 -15.20 23.47 -6.16
N ALA A 401 -15.25 23.76 -4.86
CA ALA A 401 -14.16 23.45 -3.94
C ALA A 401 -13.85 21.94 -3.86
N GLU A 402 -14.86 21.10 -4.05
CA GLU A 402 -14.74 19.65 -4.10
C GLU A 402 -13.93 19.18 -5.33
N GLU A 403 -14.13 19.81 -6.49
CA GLU A 403 -13.37 19.52 -7.71
C GLU A 403 -11.92 20.00 -7.57
N ALA A 404 -11.71 21.21 -7.06
CA ALA A 404 -10.38 21.74 -6.78
C ALA A 404 -9.64 20.90 -5.73
N TYR A 405 -10.32 20.39 -4.69
CA TYR A 405 -9.72 19.50 -3.71
C TYR A 405 -9.34 18.15 -4.32
N ARG A 406 -10.17 17.59 -5.20
CA ARG A 406 -9.83 16.36 -5.94
C ARG A 406 -8.59 16.57 -6.82
N GLU A 407 -8.50 17.69 -7.53
CA GLU A 407 -7.30 18.05 -8.28
C GLU A 407 -6.08 18.14 -7.34
N LEU A 408 -6.22 18.81 -6.19
CA LEU A 408 -5.16 18.91 -5.19
C LEU A 408 -4.67 17.52 -4.77
N GLN A 409 -5.57 16.59 -4.44
CA GLN A 409 -5.19 15.24 -4.04
C GLN A 409 -4.41 14.50 -5.13
N MET A 410 -4.72 14.75 -6.40
CA MET A 410 -4.09 14.10 -7.55
C MET A 410 -2.76 14.73 -7.96
N ARG A 411 -2.70 16.06 -7.98
CA ARG A 411 -1.60 16.87 -8.53
C ARG A 411 -0.56 17.24 -7.49
N PHE A 412 -0.95 17.52 -6.24
CA PHE A 412 0.01 17.87 -5.18
C PHE A 412 1.13 16.83 -4.99
N PRO A 413 0.86 15.51 -5.03
CA PRO A 413 1.90 14.48 -4.97
C PRO A 413 3.00 14.60 -6.04
N GLU A 414 2.73 15.20 -7.19
CA GLU A 414 3.71 15.41 -8.26
C GLU A 414 4.78 16.45 -7.90
N PHE A 415 4.50 17.29 -6.89
CA PHE A 415 5.40 18.34 -6.42
C PHE A 415 6.21 17.93 -5.19
N THR A 416 6.09 16.66 -4.73
CA THR A 416 6.87 16.12 -3.61
C THR A 416 8.35 16.44 -3.78
N THR A 417 8.93 17.02 -2.73
CA THR A 417 10.31 17.50 -2.75
C THR A 417 11.08 16.80 -1.64
N LEU A 418 11.72 15.67 -1.94
CA LEU A 418 12.51 14.91 -0.96
C LEU A 418 13.63 15.76 -0.35
N LEU A 419 14.00 15.49 0.90
CA LEU A 419 15.22 16.06 1.46
C LEU A 419 16.45 15.51 0.73
N PRO A 420 17.55 16.29 0.61
CA PRO A 420 18.70 15.92 -0.22
C PRO A 420 19.31 14.55 0.09
N ASP A 421 19.32 14.14 1.37
CA ASP A 421 19.93 12.90 1.86
C ASP A 421 18.92 11.76 2.08
N THR A 422 17.66 11.92 1.69
CA THR A 422 16.59 10.91 1.91
C THR A 422 16.90 9.57 1.26
N VAL A 423 17.10 9.57 -0.06
CA VAL A 423 17.26 8.32 -0.83
C VAL A 423 18.50 7.55 -0.37
N ASP A 424 19.60 8.25 -0.15
CA ASP A 424 20.86 7.65 0.27
C ASP A 424 20.78 7.11 1.71
N THR A 425 20.06 7.82 2.59
CA THR A 425 19.84 7.36 3.96
C THR A 425 19.03 6.06 3.99
N LEU A 426 17.91 6.00 3.26
CA LEU A 426 17.06 4.80 3.19
C LEU A 426 17.83 3.61 2.61
N LYS A 427 18.60 3.81 1.53
CA LYS A 427 19.44 2.75 0.94
C LYS A 427 20.49 2.24 1.91
N LYS A 428 21.21 3.15 2.59
CA LYS A 428 22.28 2.78 3.52
C LYS A 428 21.76 2.05 4.75
N LEU A 429 20.63 2.48 5.31
CA LEU A 429 19.97 1.75 6.41
C LEU A 429 19.65 0.29 6.02
N ARG A 430 19.15 0.08 4.81
CA ARG A 430 18.90 -1.28 4.30
C ARG A 430 20.18 -2.08 4.09
N GLN A 431 21.25 -1.46 3.59
CA GLN A 431 22.56 -2.12 3.45
C GLN A 431 23.13 -2.53 4.82
N MET A 432 22.83 -1.77 5.88
CA MET A 432 23.18 -2.11 7.26
C MET A 432 22.28 -3.20 7.87
N GLY A 433 21.27 -3.68 7.13
CA GLY A 433 20.38 -4.76 7.56
C GLY A 433 19.17 -4.32 8.40
N TYR A 434 18.93 -3.01 8.53
CA TYR A 434 17.72 -2.52 9.19
C TYR A 434 16.51 -2.67 8.28
N LYS A 435 15.36 -2.99 8.89
CA LYS A 435 14.07 -2.81 8.23
C LYS A 435 13.73 -1.32 8.18
N VAL A 436 13.30 -0.84 7.04
CA VAL A 436 12.98 0.57 6.84
C VAL A 436 11.50 0.72 6.56
N GLY A 437 10.83 1.65 7.23
CA GLY A 437 9.43 1.92 6.93
C GLY A 437 8.99 3.36 7.15
N VAL A 438 7.79 3.65 6.67
CA VAL A 438 7.15 4.97 6.80
C VAL A 438 5.81 4.83 7.49
N ILE A 439 5.50 5.75 8.41
CA ILE A 439 4.17 5.93 9.00
C ILE A 439 3.75 7.39 8.79
N THR A 440 2.81 7.62 7.86
CA THR A 440 2.37 8.98 7.51
C THR A 440 0.89 9.18 7.78
N ASN A 441 0.55 10.36 8.31
CA ASN A 441 -0.84 10.78 8.48
C ASN A 441 -1.35 11.44 7.19
N GLY A 442 -2.58 11.15 6.81
CA GLY A 442 -3.26 11.85 5.72
C GLY A 442 -4.22 10.95 4.92
N PRO A 443 -4.89 11.53 3.91
CA PRO A 443 -5.76 10.78 3.02
C PRO A 443 -4.99 9.69 2.26
N SER A 444 -5.59 8.51 2.13
CA SER A 444 -5.02 7.33 1.43
C SER A 444 -4.44 7.71 0.06
N LEU A 445 -5.27 8.34 -0.79
CA LEU A 445 -4.91 8.74 -2.14
C LEU A 445 -3.65 9.60 -2.20
N ASN A 446 -3.63 10.67 -1.41
CA ASN A 446 -2.56 11.66 -1.46
C ASN A 446 -1.23 11.07 -0.98
N GLN A 447 -1.22 10.40 0.17
CA GLN A 447 0.01 9.88 0.76
C GLN A 447 0.57 8.68 -0.02
N ASN A 448 -0.29 7.77 -0.52
CA ASN A 448 0.17 6.70 -1.40
C ASN A 448 0.82 7.25 -2.67
N ARG A 449 0.19 8.22 -3.35
CA ARG A 449 0.76 8.87 -4.53
C ARG A 449 2.10 9.54 -4.25
N LYS A 450 2.23 10.27 -3.14
CA LYS A 450 3.51 10.90 -2.75
C LYS A 450 4.64 9.86 -2.62
N LEU A 451 4.37 8.73 -1.97
CA LEU A 451 5.37 7.68 -1.72
C LEU A 451 5.80 6.94 -2.99
N ASP A 452 4.87 6.72 -3.93
CA ASP A 452 5.19 6.08 -5.21
C ASP A 452 5.86 7.06 -6.19
N ILE A 453 5.36 8.30 -6.34
CA ILE A 453 5.89 9.30 -7.28
C ILE A 453 7.29 9.77 -6.88
N SER A 454 7.56 9.92 -5.59
CA SER A 454 8.90 10.25 -5.09
C SER A 454 9.94 9.14 -5.33
N GLY A 455 9.50 7.94 -5.68
CA GLY A 455 10.38 6.80 -5.96
C GLY A 455 10.97 6.15 -4.72
N ILE A 456 10.56 6.53 -3.50
CA ILE A 456 11.11 5.94 -2.27
C ILE A 456 10.45 4.61 -1.90
N ARG A 457 9.23 4.32 -2.37
CA ARG A 457 8.50 3.11 -1.95
C ARG A 457 9.24 1.78 -2.21
N PRO A 458 9.98 1.57 -3.31
CA PRO A 458 10.87 0.40 -3.48
C PRO A 458 12.00 0.27 -2.45
N LEU A 459 12.28 1.35 -1.70
CA LEU A 459 13.27 1.40 -0.63
C LEU A 459 12.68 1.09 0.75
N LEU A 460 11.37 0.81 0.85
CA LEU A 460 10.68 0.57 2.10
C LEU A 460 10.29 -0.91 2.24
N ASP A 461 10.50 -1.49 3.42
CA ASP A 461 9.94 -2.79 3.81
C ASP A 461 8.45 -2.66 4.20
N LEU A 462 8.05 -1.48 4.68
CA LEU A 462 6.68 -1.15 5.03
C LEU A 462 6.38 0.32 4.77
N ALA A 463 5.20 0.60 4.24
CA ALA A 463 4.67 1.94 4.22
C ALA A 463 3.22 1.93 4.70
N MET A 464 2.97 2.67 5.77
CA MET A 464 1.67 2.77 6.43
C MET A 464 1.12 4.18 6.31
N VAL A 465 -0.12 4.28 5.83
CA VAL A 465 -0.84 5.52 5.64
C VAL A 465 -2.06 5.50 6.55
N SER A 466 -2.23 6.52 7.40
CA SER A 466 -3.33 6.53 8.38
C SER A 466 -4.71 6.40 7.75
N GLY A 467 -4.90 6.96 6.54
CA GLY A 467 -6.14 6.87 5.79
C GLY A 467 -6.48 5.46 5.28
N ASP A 468 -5.49 4.58 5.12
CA ASP A 468 -5.71 3.16 4.81
C ASP A 468 -6.01 2.33 6.08
N GLU A 469 -5.49 2.79 7.23
CA GLU A 469 -5.48 2.04 8.48
C GLU A 469 -6.64 2.39 9.42
N GLU A 470 -7.35 3.47 9.13
CA GLU A 470 -8.41 4.05 9.97
C GLU A 470 -7.95 4.37 11.41
N VAL A 471 -6.64 4.51 11.59
CA VAL A 471 -5.96 4.90 12.82
C VAL A 471 -4.85 5.86 12.42
N ARG A 472 -4.65 6.93 13.19
CA ARG A 472 -3.67 7.98 12.90
C ARG A 472 -2.77 8.27 14.10
N LYS A 473 -1.57 8.75 13.84
CA LYS A 473 -0.70 9.33 14.88
C LYS A 473 -1.44 10.49 15.57
N PRO A 474 -1.33 10.67 16.90
CA PRO A 474 -0.38 10.02 17.82
C PRO A 474 -0.86 8.68 18.42
N ASP A 475 -1.95 8.07 17.93
CA ASP A 475 -2.43 6.81 18.50
C ASP A 475 -1.34 5.72 18.42
N LYS A 476 -0.94 5.19 19.58
CA LYS A 476 0.10 4.15 19.71
C LYS A 476 -0.14 2.93 18.83
N GLU A 477 -1.39 2.65 18.46
CA GLU A 477 -1.74 1.49 17.68
C GLU A 477 -1.22 1.53 16.24
N ILE A 478 -1.10 2.72 15.61
CA ILE A 478 -0.51 2.82 14.27
C ILE A 478 0.98 2.42 14.29
N PHE A 479 1.70 2.80 15.34
CA PHE A 479 3.10 2.44 15.55
C PHE A 479 3.25 0.95 15.83
N ARG A 480 2.37 0.39 16.69
CA ARG A 480 2.35 -1.05 16.98
C ARG A 480 2.08 -1.87 15.73
N ARG A 481 1.05 -1.52 14.94
CA ARG A 481 0.75 -2.16 13.65
C ARG A 481 1.96 -2.18 12.73
N ALA A 482 2.69 -1.06 12.66
CA ALA A 482 3.88 -0.96 11.82
C ALA A 482 4.99 -1.92 12.28
N ALA A 483 5.36 -1.87 13.57
CA ALA A 483 6.37 -2.76 14.13
C ALA A 483 5.98 -4.25 13.97
N PHE A 484 4.71 -4.57 14.24
CA PHE A 484 4.15 -5.91 14.14
C PHE A 484 4.25 -6.47 12.71
N ARG A 485 3.86 -5.68 11.71
CA ARG A 485 3.96 -6.06 10.28
C ARG A 485 5.41 -6.20 9.81
N LEU A 486 6.34 -5.45 10.41
CA LEU A 486 7.77 -5.65 10.23
C LEU A 486 8.32 -6.84 11.03
N GLY A 487 7.52 -7.48 11.90
CA GLY A 487 7.95 -8.62 12.71
C GLY A 487 8.99 -8.28 13.77
N VAL A 488 8.98 -7.04 14.26
CA VAL A 488 9.89 -6.55 15.30
C VAL A 488 9.09 -5.88 16.42
N PRO A 489 9.59 -5.87 17.67
CA PRO A 489 8.90 -5.23 18.77
C PRO A 489 9.12 -3.72 18.73
N CYS A 490 8.20 -2.94 19.30
CA CYS A 490 8.31 -1.49 19.33
C CYS A 490 9.63 -1.04 19.97
N GLU A 491 10.12 -1.73 21.01
CA GLU A 491 11.35 -1.36 21.72
C GLU A 491 12.63 -1.56 20.89
N SER A 492 12.55 -2.26 19.76
CA SER A 492 13.62 -2.39 18.76
C SER A 492 13.43 -1.46 17.56
N CYS A 493 12.48 -0.54 17.62
CA CYS A 493 12.24 0.45 16.57
C CYS A 493 12.79 1.80 17.01
N VAL A 494 13.53 2.43 16.11
CA VAL A 494 13.75 3.88 16.13
C VAL A 494 12.69 4.52 15.25
N TYR A 495 12.08 5.60 15.72
CA TYR A 495 11.11 6.38 14.95
C TYR A 495 11.62 7.81 14.78
N VAL A 496 11.76 8.26 13.53
CA VAL A 496 12.23 9.61 13.20
C VAL A 496 11.03 10.44 12.72
N GLY A 497 10.81 11.62 13.30
CA GLY A 497 9.75 12.53 12.88
C GLY A 497 9.98 13.96 13.38
N ASP A 498 9.29 14.93 12.80
CA ASP A 498 9.41 16.35 13.12
C ASP A 498 8.37 16.81 14.17
N HIS A 499 7.20 16.18 14.19
CA HIS A 499 6.09 16.70 15.00
C HIS A 499 6.12 16.19 16.45
N HIS A 500 6.21 17.11 17.42
CA HIS A 500 6.31 16.76 18.85
C HIS A 500 5.23 15.76 19.33
N VAL A 501 3.94 16.07 19.15
CA VAL A 501 2.86 15.18 19.60
C VAL A 501 2.71 13.94 18.72
N ASN A 502 2.49 14.14 17.41
CA ASN A 502 2.19 13.04 16.49
C ASN A 502 3.33 12.02 16.40
N ASP A 503 4.57 12.47 16.37
CA ASP A 503 5.73 11.60 16.15
C ASP A 503 6.43 11.24 17.45
N ILE A 504 6.84 12.24 18.24
CA ILE A 504 7.69 11.99 19.41
C ILE A 504 6.90 11.36 20.57
N GLU A 505 5.79 11.98 20.99
CA GLU A 505 4.93 11.43 22.03
C GLU A 505 4.24 10.14 21.57
N GLY A 506 3.74 10.11 20.33
CA GLY A 506 3.11 8.93 19.73
C GLY A 506 4.02 7.70 19.70
N ALA A 507 5.24 7.86 19.21
CA ALA A 507 6.23 6.78 19.16
C ALA A 507 6.67 6.34 20.56
N SER A 508 6.92 7.29 21.46
CA SER A 508 7.27 7.01 22.87
C SER A 508 6.17 6.23 23.58
N GLY A 509 4.91 6.64 23.41
CA GLY A 509 3.73 5.97 23.98
C GLY A 509 3.51 4.56 23.43
N ALA A 510 4.05 4.25 22.26
CA ALA A 510 4.08 2.91 21.70
C ALA A 510 5.28 2.06 22.16
N GLY A 511 6.26 2.66 22.85
CA GLY A 511 7.49 2.01 23.32
C GLY A 511 8.66 2.05 22.32
N MET A 512 8.58 2.88 21.28
CA MET A 512 9.69 3.08 20.33
C MET A 512 10.70 4.11 20.87
N LYS A 513 11.92 4.12 20.31
CA LYS A 513 12.94 5.14 20.57
C LYS A 513 12.71 6.33 19.61
N PRO A 514 12.15 7.47 20.05
CA PRO A 514 11.93 8.61 19.16
C PRO A 514 13.24 9.36 18.87
N VAL A 515 13.34 9.89 17.66
CA VAL A 515 14.36 10.87 17.24
C VAL A 515 13.62 12.00 16.56
N CYS A 516 13.88 13.22 16.99
CA CYS A 516 13.30 14.40 16.37
C CYS A 516 14.20 14.90 15.24
N ILE A 517 13.63 15.20 14.08
CA ILE A 517 14.34 15.86 12.99
C ILE A 517 13.91 17.32 12.88
N ASP A 518 14.87 18.24 12.91
CA ASP A 518 14.64 19.68 12.79
C ASP A 518 15.33 20.22 11.54
N VAL A 519 14.65 20.09 10.41
CA VAL A 519 15.17 20.55 9.10
C VAL A 519 14.96 22.05 8.87
N HIS A 520 14.12 22.70 9.68
CA HIS A 520 13.76 24.11 9.51
C HIS A 520 14.36 25.02 10.60
N GLY A 521 14.87 24.45 11.69
CA GLY A 521 15.45 25.18 12.82
C GLY A 521 14.40 25.70 13.82
N ASP A 522 13.19 25.16 13.76
CA ASP A 522 12.02 25.65 14.49
C ASP A 522 11.78 24.88 15.80
N ILE A 523 12.54 23.79 16.03
CA ILE A 523 12.25 22.84 17.09
C ILE A 523 13.11 23.14 18.34
N PRO A 524 12.49 23.29 19.54
CA PRO A 524 13.23 23.55 20.76
C PRO A 524 14.18 22.40 21.16
N LYS A 525 15.44 22.72 21.48
CA LYS A 525 16.45 21.75 21.95
C LYS A 525 16.11 21.04 23.28
N THR A 526 15.04 21.45 23.96
CA THR A 526 14.62 20.96 25.29
C THR A 526 13.67 19.76 25.26
N LEU A 527 13.45 19.14 24.10
CA LEU A 527 12.51 18.03 23.91
C LEU A 527 12.82 16.75 24.69
N GLY A 528 14.03 16.61 25.25
CA GLY A 528 14.42 15.42 26.01
C GLY A 528 14.62 14.15 25.16
N VAL A 529 14.64 14.28 23.83
CA VAL A 529 14.95 13.22 22.87
C VAL A 529 16.09 13.66 21.95
N PRO A 530 16.83 12.73 21.30
CA PRO A 530 17.84 13.11 20.31
C PRO A 530 17.23 13.96 19.19
N VAL A 531 17.91 15.04 18.82
CA VAL A 531 17.53 15.93 17.72
C VAL A 531 18.61 15.86 16.64
N ILE A 532 18.20 15.64 15.40
CA ILE A 532 19.07 15.63 14.22
C ILE A 532 18.66 16.74 13.25
N THR A 533 19.61 17.29 12.49
CA THR A 533 19.33 18.33 11.48
C THR A 533 19.39 17.80 10.04
N SER A 534 19.92 16.60 9.87
CA SER A 534 19.95 15.84 8.61
C SER A 534 19.63 14.38 8.89
N LEU A 535 19.03 13.69 7.93
CA LEU A 535 18.69 12.27 8.08
C LEU A 535 19.95 11.41 8.27
N SER A 536 21.07 11.81 7.66
CA SER A 536 22.34 11.08 7.76
C SER A 536 22.91 10.99 9.19
N GLU A 537 22.57 11.90 10.09
CA GLU A 537 23.00 11.86 11.50
C GLU A 537 22.44 10.65 12.25
N ILE A 538 21.37 10.02 11.74
CA ILE A 538 20.80 8.79 12.31
C ILE A 538 21.82 7.67 12.45
N PHE A 539 22.84 7.63 11.58
CA PHE A 539 23.87 6.58 11.62
C PHE A 539 24.71 6.64 12.90
N GLU A 540 25.01 7.83 13.42
CA GLU A 540 25.76 7.95 14.66
C GLU A 540 24.92 7.55 15.88
N LEU A 541 23.63 7.88 15.86
CA LEU A 541 22.69 7.45 16.91
C LEU A 541 22.55 5.92 16.93
N LEU A 542 22.45 5.28 15.76
CA LEU A 542 22.30 3.82 15.67
C LEU A 542 23.54 3.05 16.12
N LYS A 543 24.75 3.61 16.01
CA LYS A 543 25.98 3.00 16.56
C LYS A 543 25.96 2.95 18.10
N GLN A 544 25.20 3.83 18.73
CA GLN A 544 25.14 3.99 20.19
C GLN A 544 23.95 3.23 20.82
N ALA A 545 23.04 2.66 20.01
CA ALA A 545 21.66 2.30 20.40
C ALA A 545 21.35 0.82 20.61
#